data_AF-A0A430UU70-F1
#
_entry.id   AF-A0A430UU70-F1
#
_cell.length_a   1.000
_cell.length_b   1.000
_cell.length_c   1.000
_cell.angle_alpha   90.00
_cell.angle_beta   90.00
_cell.angle_gamma   90.00
#
_symmetry.space_group_name_H-M   'P 1'
#
loop_
_entity.id
_entity.type
_entity.pdbx_description
1 polymer ?
#
loop_
_entity_poly.entity_id
_entity_poly.type
_entity_poly.pdbx_seq_one_letter_code
_entity_poly.pdbx_strand_id
1 'polypeptide(L)'
;MASCWIPSTLLGSALFAGLGKVAVGRLLVEGGHQALVVTQEGAHILAKTDSALYGLARTPEGFLAVGHLGKSLLRVGLDPNGKPLWAEAGGQGILWGTDGRFAWGGYMGPGGWEALVLDLREERAFRLPFSGQGYAYGGLYRQGVLFLVGRVE
;
A
#
# COMPACT_ATOMS: atom_id res chain seq x y z
N MET A 1 -13.98 -37.41 7.48
CA MET A 1 -12.65 -36.96 7.95
C MET A 1 -12.46 -35.53 7.50
N ALA A 2 -12.68 -34.57 8.41
CA ALA A 2 -12.44 -33.15 8.15
C ALA A 2 -10.92 -32.93 8.12
N SER A 3 -10.34 -32.89 6.93
CA SER A 3 -8.95 -32.51 6.76
C SER A 3 -8.84 -31.02 7.02
N CYS A 4 -8.14 -30.69 8.11
CA CYS A 4 -7.74 -29.33 8.43
C CYS A 4 -6.68 -28.88 7.40
N TRP A 5 -7.12 -28.33 6.27
CA TRP A 5 -6.25 -27.77 5.21
C TRP A 5 -5.84 -26.33 5.52
N ILE A 6 -5.42 -26.03 6.75
CA ILE A 6 -5.01 -24.67 7.14
C ILE A 6 -3.79 -24.76 8.05
N PRO A 7 -2.57 -24.85 7.49
CA PRO A 7 -1.57 -23.85 7.90
C PRO A 7 -0.60 -23.39 6.80
N SER A 8 -0.54 -24.01 5.62
CA SER A 8 0.48 -23.72 4.60
C SER A 8 0.19 -22.48 3.73
N THR A 9 -1.04 -21.99 3.69
CA THR A 9 -1.44 -20.78 2.95
C THR A 9 -1.18 -19.46 3.69
N LEU A 10 -0.79 -19.52 4.97
CA LEU A 10 -0.38 -18.34 5.75
C LEU A 10 1.11 -18.04 5.67
N LEU A 11 1.96 -19.00 5.30
CA LEU A 11 3.39 -18.79 5.11
C LEU A 11 3.60 -17.88 3.88
N GLY A 12 3.94 -16.62 4.09
CA GLY A 12 4.17 -15.60 3.03
C GLY A 12 3.01 -14.61 2.86
N SER A 13 1.81 -14.97 3.29
CA SER A 13 0.65 -14.09 3.39
C SER A 13 0.75 -13.20 4.63
N ALA A 14 0.30 -11.96 4.55
CA ALA A 14 0.34 -11.04 5.69
C ALA A 14 -0.70 -9.93 5.56
N LEU A 15 -1.21 -9.47 6.70
CA LEU A 15 -1.93 -8.20 6.82
C LEU A 15 -0.97 -7.15 7.38
N PHE A 16 -0.88 -6.00 6.73
CA PHE A 16 0.09 -4.96 7.06
C PHE A 16 -0.54 -3.74 7.72
N ALA A 17 -1.80 -3.43 7.38
CA ALA A 17 -2.55 -2.34 7.98
C ALA A 17 -4.02 -2.72 8.19
N GLY A 18 -4.64 -2.13 9.21
CA GLY A 18 -6.06 -2.31 9.51
C GLY A 18 -6.65 -1.07 10.14
N LEU A 19 -7.88 -0.74 9.76
CA LEU A 19 -8.62 0.41 10.26
C LEU A 19 -10.10 0.06 10.37
N GLY A 20 -10.58 -0.08 11.61
CA GLY A 20 -11.96 -0.49 11.87
C GLY A 20 -12.24 -1.90 11.32
N LYS A 21 -13.15 -1.99 10.34
CA LYS A 21 -13.61 -3.26 9.73
C LYS A 21 -12.87 -3.67 8.46
N VAL A 22 -11.83 -2.94 8.08
CA VAL A 22 -11.06 -3.17 6.85
C VAL A 22 -9.60 -3.42 7.21
N ALA A 23 -9.01 -4.46 6.66
CA ALA A 23 -7.59 -4.74 6.72
C ALA A 23 -7.03 -4.98 5.32
N VAL A 24 -5.76 -4.65 5.11
CA VAL A 24 -5.11 -4.81 3.82
C VAL A 24 -3.77 -5.51 3.96
N GLY A 25 -3.37 -6.19 2.90
CA GLY A 25 -2.21 -7.04 2.94
C GLY A 25 -1.83 -7.65 1.60
N ARG A 26 -1.26 -8.85 1.69
CA ARG A 26 -1.00 -9.72 0.56
C ARG A 26 -1.33 -11.17 0.89
N LEU A 27 -1.75 -11.91 -0.12
CA LEU A 27 -1.96 -13.35 -0.08
C LEU A 27 -0.92 -14.03 -0.97
N LEU A 28 -0.23 -15.04 -0.45
CA LEU A 28 0.58 -15.93 -1.27
C LEU A 28 -0.36 -16.86 -2.04
N VAL A 29 -0.23 -16.85 -3.37
CA VAL A 29 -0.91 -17.76 -4.28
C VAL A 29 0.12 -18.44 -5.20
N GLU A 30 -0.31 -19.41 -6.00
CA GLU A 30 0.54 -19.98 -7.04
C GLU A 30 1.00 -18.86 -8.00
N GLY A 31 2.31 -18.70 -8.15
CA GLY A 31 2.92 -17.67 -8.99
C GLY A 31 3.27 -16.34 -8.29
N GLY A 32 2.98 -16.17 -7.00
CA GLY A 32 3.49 -15.03 -6.21
C GLY A 32 2.49 -14.44 -5.22
N HIS A 33 2.72 -13.19 -4.82
CA HIS A 33 1.82 -12.47 -3.90
C HIS A 33 0.77 -11.66 -4.66
N GLN A 34 -0.43 -11.58 -4.09
CA GLN A 34 -1.51 -10.74 -4.61
C GLN A 34 -2.04 -9.82 -3.53
N ALA A 35 -2.29 -8.56 -3.90
CA ALA A 35 -2.88 -7.55 -3.03
C ALA A 35 -4.24 -8.02 -2.50
N LEU A 36 -4.38 -7.95 -1.18
CA LEU A 36 -5.51 -8.48 -0.42
C LEU A 36 -6.20 -7.36 0.36
N VAL A 37 -7.53 -7.34 0.31
CA VAL A 37 -8.38 -6.57 1.21
C VAL A 37 -9.26 -7.55 1.97
N VAL A 38 -9.35 -7.42 3.29
CA VAL A 38 -10.18 -8.24 4.17
C VAL A 38 -11.19 -7.34 4.86
N THR A 39 -12.45 -7.75 4.83
CA THR A 39 -13.58 -7.09 5.48
C THR A 39 -14.32 -8.09 6.37
N GLN A 40 -15.37 -7.63 7.06
CA GLN A 40 -16.26 -8.54 7.81
C GLN A 40 -17.09 -9.45 6.89
N GLU A 41 -17.29 -9.07 5.63
CA GLU A 41 -18.10 -9.81 4.65
C GLU A 41 -17.27 -10.81 3.85
N GLY A 42 -15.94 -10.67 3.85
CA GLY A 42 -15.04 -11.60 3.17
C GLY A 42 -13.70 -10.98 2.79
N ALA A 43 -13.05 -11.58 1.80
CA ALA A 43 -11.75 -11.13 1.29
C ALA A 43 -11.80 -10.89 -0.22
N HIS A 44 -11.14 -9.83 -0.67
CA HIS A 44 -11.03 -9.43 -2.06
C HIS A 44 -9.57 -9.44 -2.50
N ILE A 45 -9.32 -10.08 -3.65
CA ILE A 45 -8.02 -10.09 -4.33
C ILE A 45 -8.09 -9.10 -5.50
N LEU A 46 -7.11 -8.21 -5.61
CA LEU A 46 -7.19 -7.06 -6.51
C LEU A 46 -6.40 -7.19 -7.81
N ALA A 47 -5.33 -7.99 -7.84
CA ALA A 47 -4.50 -8.14 -9.01
C ALA A 47 -3.98 -9.58 -9.14
N LYS A 48 -3.86 -10.06 -10.38
CA LYS A 48 -3.42 -11.44 -10.69
C LYS A 48 -1.90 -11.61 -10.72
N THR A 49 -1.14 -10.54 -10.45
CA THR A 49 0.32 -10.50 -10.54
C THR A 49 0.91 -9.90 -9.25
N ASP A 50 2.22 -10.07 -9.07
CA ASP A 50 2.98 -9.66 -7.87
C ASP A 50 2.53 -8.30 -7.32
N SER A 51 1.84 -8.31 -6.17
CA SER A 51 1.27 -7.11 -5.58
C SER A 51 1.03 -7.27 -4.08
N ALA A 52 1.00 -6.14 -3.39
CA ALA A 52 0.69 -6.04 -1.97
C ALA A 52 0.13 -4.67 -1.64
N LEU A 53 -0.67 -4.59 -0.57
CA LEU A 53 -1.11 -3.34 0.05
C LEU A 53 -0.52 -3.21 1.44
N TYR A 54 0.12 -2.08 1.72
CA TYR A 54 0.84 -1.82 2.97
C TYR A 54 0.17 -0.76 3.84
N GLY A 55 -0.36 0.29 3.21
CA GLY A 55 -0.99 1.42 3.90
C GLY A 55 -2.50 1.43 3.72
N LEU A 56 -3.22 1.90 4.74
CA LEU A 56 -4.67 2.06 4.73
C LEU A 56 -5.05 3.32 5.52
N ALA A 57 -5.91 4.16 4.93
CA ALA A 57 -6.48 5.32 5.60
C ALA A 57 -7.96 5.52 5.28
N ARG A 58 -8.66 6.24 6.15
CA ARG A 58 -10.05 6.66 5.92
C ARG A 58 -10.07 7.88 4.98
N THR A 59 -11.02 7.91 4.06
CA THR A 59 -11.34 9.09 3.24
C THR A 59 -12.84 9.42 3.37
N PRO A 60 -13.31 10.59 2.91
CA PRO A 60 -14.73 10.90 2.89
C PRO A 60 -15.57 9.88 2.09
N GLU A 61 -15.01 9.30 1.04
CA GLU A 61 -15.67 8.34 0.14
C GLU A 61 -15.61 6.89 0.65
N GLY A 62 -14.76 6.61 1.64
CA GLY A 62 -14.54 5.26 2.16
C GLY A 62 -13.14 5.08 2.72
N PHE A 63 -12.32 4.31 2.03
CA PHE A 63 -10.92 4.11 2.37
C PHE A 63 -10.01 4.21 1.15
N LEU A 64 -8.76 4.58 1.41
CA LEU A 64 -7.67 4.49 0.45
C LEU A 64 -6.65 3.50 0.96
N ALA A 65 -6.32 2.50 0.13
CA ALA A 65 -5.21 1.59 0.36
C ALA A 65 -4.09 1.85 -0.66
N VAL A 66 -2.84 1.66 -0.23
CA VAL A 66 -1.66 1.89 -1.06
C VAL A 66 -0.66 0.76 -0.95
N GLY A 67 0.13 0.56 -2.01
CA GLY A 67 1.10 -0.52 -2.08
C GLY A 67 1.87 -0.53 -3.40
N HIS A 68 2.02 -1.72 -3.98
CA HIS A 68 2.65 -1.91 -5.29
C HIS A 68 1.93 -2.95 -6.16
N LEU A 69 2.13 -2.80 -7.47
CA LEU A 69 1.77 -3.75 -8.52
C LEU A 69 2.99 -3.95 -9.43
N GLY A 70 3.67 -5.08 -9.27
CA GLY A 70 4.98 -5.33 -9.84
C GLY A 70 5.95 -4.24 -9.40
N LYS A 71 6.46 -3.47 -10.36
CA LYS A 71 7.35 -2.33 -10.13
C LYS A 71 6.63 -0.99 -10.01
N SER A 72 5.31 -0.97 -10.12
CA SER A 72 4.52 0.27 -10.10
C SER A 72 3.91 0.52 -8.73
N LEU A 73 3.79 1.80 -8.39
CA LEU A 73 3.00 2.27 -7.25
C LEU A 73 1.55 1.83 -7.44
N LEU A 74 0.89 1.37 -6.38
CA LEU A 74 -0.51 0.97 -6.43
C LEU A 74 -1.33 1.82 -5.46
N ARG A 75 -2.47 2.33 -5.95
CA ARG A 75 -3.52 2.98 -5.15
C ARG A 75 -4.84 2.26 -5.38
N VAL A 76 -5.62 2.09 -4.33
CA VAL A 76 -6.89 1.39 -4.38
C VAL A 76 -7.92 2.15 -3.56
N GLY A 77 -8.99 2.60 -4.22
CA GLY A 77 -10.15 3.17 -3.54
C GLY A 77 -11.12 2.06 -3.13
N LEU A 78 -11.52 2.11 -1.88
CA LEU A 78 -12.50 1.20 -1.30
C LEU A 78 -13.72 2.00 -0.84
N ASP A 79 -14.90 1.40 -0.95
CA ASP A 79 -16.12 1.97 -0.39
C ASP A 79 -16.09 1.96 1.15
N PRO A 80 -17.09 2.54 1.84
CA PRO A 80 -17.17 2.54 3.31
C PRO A 80 -17.23 1.15 3.97
N ASN A 81 -17.46 0.10 3.19
CA ASN A 81 -17.48 -1.30 3.63
C ASN A 81 -16.17 -2.04 3.36
N GLY A 82 -15.21 -1.39 2.66
CA GLY A 82 -13.95 -1.98 2.26
C GLY A 82 -14.03 -2.74 0.92
N LYS A 83 -15.14 -2.63 0.20
CA LYS A 83 -15.27 -3.22 -1.13
C LYS A 83 -14.45 -2.40 -2.14
N PRO A 84 -13.61 -3.04 -2.98
CA PRO A 84 -12.88 -2.33 -4.02
C PRO A 84 -13.79 -1.63 -5.02
N LEU A 85 -13.53 -0.34 -5.26
CA LEU A 85 -14.20 0.48 -6.26
C LEU A 85 -13.31 0.66 -7.50
N TRP A 86 -12.03 0.95 -7.28
CA TRP A 86 -11.04 1.16 -8.33
C TRP A 86 -9.65 0.80 -7.84
N ALA A 87 -8.76 0.47 -8.78
CA ALA A 87 -7.34 0.24 -8.53
C ALA A 87 -6.53 0.89 -9.67
N GLU A 88 -5.50 1.65 -9.31
CA GLU A 88 -4.70 2.40 -10.27
C GLU A 88 -3.21 2.18 -10.01
N ALA A 89 -2.50 1.82 -11.09
CA ALA A 89 -1.05 1.72 -11.10
C ALA A 89 -0.44 3.04 -11.59
N GLY A 90 0.53 3.56 -10.85
CA GLY A 90 1.22 4.81 -11.16
C GLY A 90 2.65 4.60 -11.68
N GLY A 91 3.52 5.57 -11.38
CA GLY A 91 4.95 5.52 -11.67
C GLY A 91 5.67 4.36 -10.95
N GLN A 92 6.98 4.25 -11.15
CA GLN A 92 7.77 3.14 -10.58
C GLN A 92 8.03 3.33 -9.08
N GLY A 93 7.82 2.28 -8.28
CA GLY A 93 8.13 2.30 -6.85
C GLY A 93 7.15 1.52 -6.00
N ILE A 94 7.20 1.77 -4.69
CA ILE A 94 6.34 1.16 -3.67
C ILE A 94 5.84 2.26 -2.73
N LEU A 95 4.55 2.24 -2.41
CA LEU A 95 3.96 3.05 -1.35
C LEU A 95 3.81 2.21 -0.08
N TRP A 96 4.41 2.65 1.03
CA TRP A 96 4.35 1.91 2.30
C TRP A 96 3.30 2.46 3.26
N GLY A 97 2.81 3.69 3.07
CA GLY A 97 1.81 4.27 3.94
C GLY A 97 1.03 5.41 3.31
N THR A 98 -0.10 5.76 3.94
CA THR A 98 -0.96 6.87 3.54
C THR A 98 -1.75 7.37 4.74
N ASP A 99 -2.11 8.66 4.74
CA ASP A 99 -3.07 9.26 5.68
C ASP A 99 -4.41 9.63 5.00
N GLY A 100 -4.60 9.20 3.75
CA GLY A 100 -5.79 9.49 2.94
C GLY A 100 -5.66 10.74 2.06
N ARG A 101 -4.75 11.67 2.39
CA ARG A 101 -4.40 12.80 1.53
C ARG A 101 -3.04 12.60 0.89
N PHE A 102 -2.06 12.22 1.69
CA PHE A 102 -0.71 11.91 1.26
C PHE A 102 -0.52 10.41 1.22
N ALA A 103 0.32 9.95 0.30
CA ALA A 103 0.91 8.62 0.33
C ALA A 103 2.43 8.75 0.28
N TRP A 104 3.14 7.91 1.01
CA TRP A 104 4.59 7.95 1.07
C TRP A 104 5.20 6.58 0.81
N GLY A 105 6.42 6.62 0.30
CA GLY A 105 7.01 5.46 -0.31
C GLY A 105 8.45 5.68 -0.74
N GLY A 106 8.79 4.93 -1.77
CA GLY A 106 10.05 5.00 -2.47
C GLY A 106 9.79 4.93 -3.95
N TYR A 107 10.46 5.79 -4.70
CA TYR A 107 10.56 5.74 -6.14
C TYR A 107 11.80 4.91 -6.50
N MET A 108 11.67 3.96 -7.41
CA MET A 108 12.82 3.22 -7.93
C MET A 108 13.35 3.93 -9.17
N GLY A 109 14.39 4.73 -9.00
CA GLY A 109 15.07 5.45 -10.08
C GLY A 109 16.31 4.73 -10.60
N PRO A 110 16.96 5.25 -11.66
CA PRO A 110 18.21 4.71 -12.18
C PRO A 110 19.35 4.65 -11.16
N GLY A 111 19.33 5.55 -10.16
CA GLY A 111 20.32 5.61 -9.08
C GLY A 111 19.94 4.81 -7.81
N GLY A 112 18.84 4.06 -7.84
CA GLY A 112 18.30 3.34 -6.69
C GLY A 112 17.05 4.00 -6.09
N TRP A 113 16.80 3.73 -4.81
CA TRP A 113 15.61 4.24 -4.12
C TRP A 113 15.72 5.71 -3.76
N GLU A 114 14.67 6.48 -4.07
CA GLU A 114 14.48 7.86 -3.61
C GLU A 114 13.20 7.93 -2.78
N ALA A 115 13.19 8.63 -1.64
CA ALA A 115 11.93 8.74 -0.89
C ALA A 115 10.90 9.54 -1.68
N LEU A 116 9.69 9.03 -1.70
CA LEU A 116 8.60 9.53 -2.52
C LEU A 116 7.43 9.94 -1.62
N VAL A 117 6.83 11.09 -1.93
CA VAL A 117 5.53 11.50 -1.41
C VAL A 117 4.62 11.84 -2.58
N LEU A 118 3.39 11.36 -2.52
CA LEU A 118 2.30 11.78 -3.39
C LEU A 118 1.35 12.67 -2.56
N ASP A 119 1.12 13.90 -3.01
CA ASP A 119 -0.05 14.69 -2.60
C ASP A 119 -1.19 14.33 -3.55
N LEU A 120 -2.13 13.52 -3.05
CA LEU A 120 -3.22 12.97 -3.86
C LEU A 120 -4.31 13.99 -4.13
N ARG A 121 -4.37 15.06 -3.34
CA ARG A 121 -5.33 16.15 -3.55
C ARG A 121 -4.88 17.07 -4.68
N GLU A 122 -3.59 17.40 -4.68
CA GLU A 122 -3.00 18.31 -5.66
C GLU A 122 -2.45 17.56 -6.89
N GLU A 123 -2.55 16.23 -6.91
CA GLU A 123 -2.01 15.34 -7.95
C GLU A 123 -0.52 15.56 -8.21
N ARG A 124 0.26 15.74 -7.13
CA ARG A 124 1.70 16.03 -7.21
C ARG A 124 2.53 14.92 -6.59
N ALA A 125 3.67 14.65 -7.22
CA ALA A 125 4.69 13.76 -6.69
C ALA A 125 5.94 14.55 -6.30
N PHE A 126 6.46 14.28 -5.11
CA PHE A 126 7.69 14.85 -4.58
C PHE A 126 8.69 13.72 -4.36
N ARG A 127 9.83 13.82 -5.04
CA ARG A 127 11.00 12.99 -4.74
C ARG A 127 11.90 13.80 -3.82
N LEU A 128 12.27 13.21 -2.68
CA LEU A 128 13.13 13.85 -1.71
C LEU A 128 14.58 13.47 -2.05
N PRO A 129 15.41 14.45 -2.42
CA PRO A 129 16.80 14.17 -2.77
C PRO A 129 17.60 13.83 -1.52
N PHE A 130 18.36 12.73 -1.59
CA PHE A 130 19.36 12.36 -0.59
C PHE A 130 20.69 12.12 -1.32
N SER A 131 21.81 12.17 -0.58
CA SER A 131 23.14 11.87 -1.12
C SER A 131 23.32 10.39 -1.48
N GLY A 132 22.46 9.51 -0.96
CA GLY A 132 22.44 8.07 -1.24
C GLY A 132 21.01 7.57 -1.40
N GLN A 133 20.81 6.25 -1.24
CA GLN A 133 19.49 5.64 -1.40
C GLN A 133 18.62 5.90 -0.18
N GLY A 134 17.32 6.09 -0.39
CA GLY A 134 16.40 6.26 0.72
C GLY A 134 14.94 6.01 0.36
N TYR A 135 14.14 5.77 1.40
CA TYR A 135 12.70 5.61 1.27
C TYR A 135 11.97 5.95 2.57
N ALA A 136 10.71 6.38 2.45
CA ALA A 136 9.84 6.66 3.60
C ALA A 136 8.90 5.47 3.88
N TYR A 137 8.96 4.91 5.09
CA TYR A 137 8.06 3.83 5.54
C TYR A 137 7.02 4.31 6.56
N GLY A 138 7.15 5.53 7.09
CA GLY A 138 6.19 6.15 8.00
C GLY A 138 5.97 7.63 7.66
N GLY A 139 4.82 8.15 8.06
CA GLY A 139 4.46 9.55 7.81
C GLY A 139 3.33 10.04 8.70
N LEU A 140 3.31 11.34 8.95
CA LEU A 140 2.26 12.02 9.72
C LEU A 140 2.10 13.45 9.18
N TYR A 141 0.90 13.80 8.70
CA TYR A 141 0.56 15.18 8.41
C TYR A 141 -0.10 15.84 9.62
N ARG A 142 0.49 16.93 10.12
CA ARG A 142 -0.06 17.69 11.26
C ARG A 142 0.32 19.16 11.16
N GLN A 143 -0.65 20.04 11.42
CA GLN A 143 -0.44 21.50 11.48
C GLN A 143 0.23 22.07 10.21
N GLY A 144 -0.16 21.56 9.03
CA GLY A 144 0.38 22.04 7.75
C GLY A 144 1.70 21.40 7.34
N VAL A 145 2.28 20.53 8.17
CA VAL A 145 3.59 19.91 7.93
C VAL A 145 3.44 18.39 7.77
N LEU A 146 4.09 17.84 6.75
CA LEU A 146 4.24 16.39 6.57
C LEU A 146 5.58 15.94 7.16
N PHE A 147 5.51 15.17 8.23
CA PHE A 147 6.65 14.48 8.82
C PHE A 147 6.79 13.10 8.18
N LEU A 148 8.01 12.69 7.88
CA LEU A 148 8.31 11.38 7.29
C LEU A 148 9.36 10.66 8.13
N VAL A 149 9.20 9.35 8.24
CA VAL A 149 10.15 8.44 8.83
C VAL A 149 10.61 7.48 7.74
N GLY A 150 11.92 7.34 7.60
CA GLY A 150 12.52 6.61 6.50
C GLY A 150 13.87 6.02 6.83
N ARG A 151 14.41 5.30 5.86
CA ARG A 151 15.81 4.83 5.84
C ARG A 151 16.56 5.65 4.80
N VAL A 152 17.79 6.03 5.12
CA VAL A 152 18.74 6.66 4.21
C VAL A 152 20.08 5.96 4.39
N GLU A 153 20.78 5.70 3.29
CA GLU A 153 22.12 5.10 3.24
C GLU A 153 23.17 6.11 2.77
#